data_AF-A0A533UHW9-F1
#
_entry.id   AF-A0A533UHW9-F1
#
_cell.length_a   1.000
_cell.length_b   1.000
_cell.length_c   1.000
_cell.angle_alpha   90.00
_cell.angle_beta   90.00
_cell.angle_gamma   90.00
#
_symmetry.space_group_name_H-M   'P 1'
#
loop_
_entity.id
_entity.type
_entity.pdbx_description
1 polymer ?
#
loop_
_entity_poly.entity_id
_entity_poly.type
_entity_poly.pdbx_seq_one_letter_code
_entity_poly.pdbx_strand_id
1 'polypeptide(L)'
;MSKECHNNEKIQSELMGLYQMKSGSIYSSMIISALLLAISGTSLVYAQQTSNSFIEPETAALTTFANSVAAAAPKIIAAAVLLTIGLVAGKVTARVVEKAAKKIMQKANLQNISESHLIEETVGKFDSAHLIASTVKWFVYLFFIVAAINALQLAQLTSALTSLWLWIPNVLAFVLIVIIGSVIANYIIKWVNHELVIHHYGGMRYIGVGVKAVIY
;
A
#
# COMPACT_ATOMS: atom_id res chain seq x y z
N MET A 1 -54.37 37.52 -15.38
CA MET A 1 -54.92 36.87 -14.16
C MET A 1 -56.26 36.22 -14.48
N SER A 2 -56.29 35.25 -15.41
CA SER A 2 -57.54 34.57 -15.84
C SER A 2 -57.28 33.11 -16.27
N LYS A 3 -56.06 32.79 -16.72
CA LYS A 3 -55.64 31.40 -17.00
C LYS A 3 -55.39 30.55 -15.75
N GLU A 4 -55.05 31.14 -14.60
CA GLU A 4 -54.82 30.38 -13.36
C GLU A 4 -56.10 29.89 -12.69
N CYS A 5 -57.20 30.65 -12.73
CA CYS A 5 -58.49 30.20 -12.19
C CYS A 5 -59.04 28.96 -12.92
N HIS A 6 -58.88 28.89 -14.25
CA HIS A 6 -59.39 27.76 -15.03
C HIS A 6 -58.58 26.47 -14.79
N ASN A 7 -57.27 26.59 -14.49
CA ASN A 7 -56.43 25.44 -14.17
C ASN A 7 -56.76 24.86 -12.79
N ASN A 8 -57.05 25.72 -11.82
CA ASN A 8 -57.42 25.29 -10.47
C ASN A 8 -58.76 24.56 -10.44
N GLU A 9 -59.74 24.97 -11.25
CA GLU A 9 -61.03 24.27 -11.34
C GLU A 9 -60.89 22.86 -11.97
N LYS A 10 -59.99 22.73 -12.96
CA LYS A 10 -59.66 21.42 -13.56
C LYS A 10 -58.93 20.49 -12.59
N ILE A 11 -58.03 21.02 -11.77
CA ILE A 11 -57.36 20.26 -10.71
C ILE A 11 -58.37 19.84 -9.65
N GLN A 12 -59.33 20.70 -9.30
CA GLN A 12 -60.41 20.37 -8.35
C GLN A 12 -61.30 19.25 -8.90
N SER A 13 -61.61 19.20 -10.20
CA SER A 13 -62.42 18.11 -10.76
C SER A 13 -61.69 16.77 -10.82
N GLU A 14 -60.38 16.74 -11.11
CA GLU A 14 -59.58 15.52 -11.01
C GLU A 14 -59.44 15.03 -9.55
N LEU A 15 -59.24 15.94 -8.60
CA LEU A 15 -59.20 15.60 -7.17
C LEU A 15 -60.55 15.08 -6.65
N MET A 16 -61.66 15.64 -7.13
CA MET A 16 -63.00 15.15 -6.81
C MET A 16 -63.25 13.76 -7.42
N GLY A 17 -62.69 13.47 -8.60
CA GLY A 17 -62.69 12.12 -9.20
C GLY A 17 -61.90 11.10 -8.39
N LEU A 18 -60.73 11.48 -7.85
CA LEU A 18 -59.94 10.63 -6.95
C LEU A 18 -60.63 10.40 -5.60
N TYR A 19 -61.38 11.38 -5.09
CA TYR A 19 -62.13 11.22 -3.84
C TYR A 19 -63.37 10.34 -3.98
N GLN A 20 -64.03 10.36 -5.15
CA GLN A 20 -65.20 9.54 -5.44
C GLN A 20 -64.89 8.07 -5.74
N MET A 21 -63.60 7.68 -5.73
CA MET A 21 -63.20 6.26 -5.74
C MET A 21 -63.32 5.65 -4.33
N LYS A 22 -64.50 5.78 -3.72
CA LYS A 22 -64.94 5.03 -2.54
C LYS A 22 -66.09 4.12 -2.95
N SER A 23 -65.77 2.96 -3.52
CA SER A 23 -66.75 1.87 -3.57
C SER A 23 -66.05 0.52 -3.64
N GLY A 24 -66.02 -0.15 -2.50
CA GLY A 24 -65.39 -1.46 -2.29
C GLY A 24 -64.76 -1.52 -0.91
N SER A 25 -65.52 -1.98 0.09
CA SER A 25 -65.14 -2.07 1.51
C SER A 25 -63.79 -2.75 1.78
N ILE A 26 -63.25 -3.49 0.81
CA ILE A 26 -62.01 -4.26 0.96
C ILE A 26 -60.78 -3.43 0.59
N TYR A 27 -60.83 -2.63 -0.49
CA TYR A 27 -59.67 -1.87 -0.98
C TYR A 27 -59.27 -0.69 -0.07
N SER A 28 -60.26 -0.05 0.57
CA SER A 28 -60.01 1.05 1.51
C SER A 28 -59.20 0.60 2.73
N SER A 29 -59.46 -0.62 3.25
CA SER A 29 -58.73 -1.17 4.39
C SER A 29 -57.29 -1.59 4.05
N MET A 30 -57.05 -2.08 2.82
CA MET A 30 -55.70 -2.46 2.36
C MET A 30 -54.81 -1.23 2.13
N ILE A 31 -55.35 -0.15 1.57
CA ILE A 31 -54.56 1.07 1.34
C ILE A 31 -54.19 1.75 2.66
N ILE A 32 -55.10 1.80 3.63
CA ILE A 32 -54.85 2.40 4.94
C ILE A 32 -53.81 1.58 5.73
N SER A 33 -53.88 0.24 5.70
CA SER A 33 -52.89 -0.61 6.37
C SER A 33 -51.52 -0.61 5.68
N ALA A 34 -51.47 -0.58 4.35
CA ALA A 34 -50.22 -0.41 3.60
C ALA A 34 -49.54 0.95 3.87
N LEU A 35 -50.34 2.02 4.01
CA LEU A 35 -49.82 3.35 4.35
C LEU A 35 -49.28 3.41 5.79
N LEU A 36 -49.95 2.75 6.76
CA LEU A 36 -49.47 2.66 8.16
C LEU A 36 -48.18 1.83 8.29
N LEU A 37 -48.03 0.76 7.49
CA LEU A 37 -46.80 -0.03 7.45
C LEU A 37 -45.63 0.70 6.77
N ALA A 38 -45.90 1.54 5.76
CA ALA A 38 -44.87 2.35 5.13
C ALA A 38 -44.28 3.40 6.09
N ILE A 39 -45.11 3.99 6.97
CA ILE A 39 -44.67 4.97 7.96
C ILE A 39 -43.84 4.30 9.08
N SER A 40 -44.22 3.10 9.52
CA SER A 40 -43.49 2.36 10.57
C SER A 40 -42.22 1.66 10.07
N GLY A 41 -42.16 1.25 8.80
CA GLY A 41 -41.05 0.47 8.24
C GLY A 41 -39.79 1.25 7.86
N THR A 42 -39.83 2.59 7.81
CA THR A 42 -38.68 3.36 7.28
C THR A 42 -38.25 4.59 8.09
N SER A 43 -38.95 4.93 9.19
CA SER A 43 -38.60 6.10 10.00
C SER A 43 -37.99 5.80 11.38
N LEU A 44 -37.86 4.53 11.79
CA LEU A 44 -37.33 4.18 13.13
C LEU A 44 -35.89 3.63 13.14
N VAL A 45 -35.18 3.60 12.01
CA VAL A 45 -33.79 3.08 11.95
C VAL A 45 -32.73 4.16 11.75
N TYR A 46 -33.10 5.42 11.43
CA TYR A 46 -32.12 6.50 11.21
C TYR A 46 -32.24 7.72 12.13
N ALA A 47 -33.12 7.69 13.14
CA ALA A 47 -33.16 8.74 14.15
C ALA A 47 -33.45 8.15 15.53
N GLN A 48 -32.46 7.49 16.12
CA GLN A 48 -32.38 7.48 17.57
C GLN A 48 -32.09 8.90 18.06
N GLN A 49 -33.18 9.62 18.29
CA GLN A 49 -33.38 10.63 19.33
C GLN A 49 -32.11 11.31 19.86
N THR A 50 -31.62 12.30 19.09
CA THR A 50 -30.75 13.36 19.60
C THR A 50 -31.59 14.29 20.49
N SER A 51 -31.94 13.85 21.69
CA SER A 51 -32.54 14.71 22.71
C SER A 51 -31.51 14.97 23.82
N ASN A 52 -30.80 16.08 23.66
CA ASN A 52 -30.31 16.96 24.71
C ASN A 52 -29.45 16.34 25.85
N SER A 53 -28.14 16.31 25.63
CA SER A 53 -27.15 16.70 26.65
C SER A 53 -25.87 17.25 25.99
N PHE A 54 -25.94 18.51 25.57
CA PHE A 54 -24.78 19.29 25.09
C PHE A 54 -23.70 19.53 26.17
N ILE A 55 -23.90 19.01 27.39
CA ILE A 55 -23.00 19.11 28.56
C ILE A 55 -22.49 17.71 28.98
N GLU A 56 -22.42 16.72 28.09
CA GLU A 56 -21.73 15.44 28.33
C GLU A 56 -20.86 14.94 27.14
N PRO A 57 -20.43 15.75 26.13
CA PRO A 57 -19.68 15.18 25.00
C PRO A 57 -18.22 14.80 25.33
N GLU A 58 -17.63 15.27 26.43
CA GLU A 58 -16.24 14.91 26.78
C GLU A 58 -16.11 13.48 27.31
N THR A 59 -17.03 13.04 28.15
CA THR A 59 -16.96 11.72 28.81
C THR A 59 -17.30 10.59 27.84
N ALA A 60 -18.18 10.81 26.88
CA ALA A 60 -18.54 9.84 25.84
C ALA A 60 -17.37 9.54 24.86
N ALA A 61 -16.62 10.57 24.46
CA ALA A 61 -15.44 10.40 23.62
C ALA A 61 -14.31 9.67 24.37
N LEU A 62 -14.09 10.03 25.64
CA LEU A 62 -13.07 9.40 26.49
C LEU A 62 -13.41 7.94 26.82
N THR A 63 -14.67 7.61 27.10
CA THR A 63 -15.11 6.23 27.36
C THR A 63 -15.04 5.36 26.09
N THR A 64 -15.39 5.92 24.92
CA THR A 64 -15.25 5.22 23.63
C THR A 64 -13.78 4.96 23.29
N PHE A 65 -12.90 5.93 23.52
CA PHE A 65 -11.45 5.76 23.37
C PHE A 65 -10.89 4.77 24.39
N ALA A 66 -11.28 4.88 25.66
CA ALA A 66 -10.84 3.99 26.74
C ALA A 66 -11.24 2.53 26.48
N ASN A 67 -12.47 2.29 26.02
CA ASN A 67 -12.93 0.96 25.60
C ASN A 67 -12.15 0.44 24.38
N SER A 68 -11.82 1.31 23.43
CA SER A 68 -11.00 0.95 22.27
C SER A 68 -9.57 0.57 22.67
N VAL A 69 -8.97 1.29 23.62
CA VAL A 69 -7.64 1.00 24.16
C VAL A 69 -7.64 -0.28 25.00
N ALA A 70 -8.66 -0.47 25.85
CA ALA A 70 -8.81 -1.69 26.64
C ALA A 70 -8.98 -2.93 25.76
N ALA A 71 -9.73 -2.82 24.65
CA ALA A 71 -9.86 -3.88 23.64
C ALA A 71 -8.58 -4.08 22.80
N ALA A 72 -7.74 -3.06 22.67
CA ALA A 72 -6.46 -3.14 21.97
C ALA A 72 -5.33 -3.75 22.82
N ALA A 73 -5.42 -3.73 24.16
CA ALA A 73 -4.41 -4.26 25.06
C ALA A 73 -3.94 -5.70 24.70
N PRO A 74 -4.82 -6.70 24.50
CA PRO A 74 -4.39 -8.03 24.08
C PRO A 74 -3.80 -8.06 22.67
N LYS A 75 -4.25 -7.18 21.76
CA LYS A 75 -3.74 -7.09 20.38
C LYS A 75 -2.33 -6.50 20.33
N ILE A 76 -2.02 -5.55 21.22
CA ILE A 76 -0.68 -4.97 21.36
C ILE A 76 0.32 -6.06 21.77
N ILE A 77 -0.06 -6.97 22.67
CA ILE A 77 0.79 -8.10 23.06
C ILE A 77 1.07 -9.00 21.85
N ALA A 78 0.05 -9.34 21.07
CA ALA A 78 0.23 -10.13 19.84
C ALA A 78 1.16 -9.43 18.83
N ALA A 79 0.98 -8.13 18.61
CA ALA A 79 1.84 -7.33 17.75
C ALA A 79 3.30 -7.29 18.26
N ALA A 80 3.51 -7.13 19.56
CA ALA A 80 4.84 -7.13 20.17
C ALA A 80 5.56 -8.48 20.00
N VAL A 81 4.84 -9.59 20.16
CA VAL A 81 5.37 -10.94 19.91
C VAL A 81 5.79 -11.09 18.44
N LEU A 82 4.93 -10.68 17.50
CA LEU A 82 5.24 -10.72 16.06
C LEU A 82 6.47 -9.87 15.71
N LEU A 83 6.57 -8.66 16.28
CA LEU A 83 7.71 -7.78 16.06
C LEU A 83 8.99 -8.45 16.58
N THR A 84 8.95 -9.03 17.77
CA THR A 84 10.10 -9.74 18.37
C THR A 84 10.57 -10.89 17.48
N ILE A 85 9.64 -11.72 16.98
CA ILE A 85 9.94 -12.80 16.03
C ILE A 85 10.56 -12.23 14.75
N GLY A 86 10.01 -11.12 14.25
CA GLY A 86 10.52 -10.43 13.07
C GLY A 86 11.95 -9.92 13.22
N LEU A 87 12.34 -9.41 14.39
CA LEU A 87 13.72 -8.99 14.64
C LEU A 87 14.71 -10.14 14.55
N VAL A 88 14.34 -11.31 15.06
CA VAL A 88 15.16 -12.52 15.01
C VAL A 88 15.22 -13.07 13.58
N ALA A 89 14.07 -13.22 12.93
CA ALA A 89 13.97 -13.70 11.55
C ALA A 89 14.75 -12.81 10.58
N GLY A 90 14.61 -11.48 10.68
CA GLY A 90 15.35 -10.52 9.86
C GLY A 90 16.87 -10.65 10.01
N LYS A 91 17.36 -10.84 11.24
CA LYS A 91 18.79 -11.10 11.49
C LYS A 91 19.27 -12.41 10.87
N VAL A 92 18.47 -13.47 10.92
CA VAL A 92 18.82 -14.78 10.34
C VAL A 92 18.84 -14.68 8.81
N THR A 93 17.78 -14.17 8.20
CA THR A 93 17.68 -14.03 6.74
C THR A 93 18.79 -13.17 6.16
N ALA A 94 19.12 -12.04 6.81
CA ALA A 94 20.21 -11.18 6.37
C ALA A 94 21.55 -11.93 6.27
N ARG A 95 21.88 -12.75 7.28
CA ARG A 95 23.12 -13.56 7.27
C ARG A 95 23.13 -14.60 6.15
N VAL A 96 21.98 -15.22 5.87
CA VAL A 96 21.86 -16.21 4.79
C VAL A 96 22.07 -15.54 3.43
N VAL A 97 21.43 -14.40 3.20
CA VAL A 97 21.55 -13.63 1.96
C VAL A 97 22.96 -13.10 1.78
N GLU A 98 23.60 -12.57 2.83
CA GLU A 98 24.99 -12.11 2.77
C GLU A 98 25.94 -13.25 2.40
N LYS A 99 25.78 -14.44 3.02
CA LYS A 99 26.58 -15.62 2.67
C LYS A 99 26.36 -16.04 1.22
N ALA A 100 25.13 -16.04 0.74
CA ALA A 100 24.80 -16.39 -0.64
C ALA A 100 25.41 -15.37 -1.62
N ALA A 101 25.24 -14.08 -1.36
CA ALA A 101 25.77 -13.00 -2.16
C ALA A 101 27.31 -13.03 -2.21
N LYS A 102 27.98 -13.23 -1.07
CA LYS A 102 29.44 -13.41 -1.02
C LYS A 102 29.91 -14.63 -1.82
N LYS A 103 29.18 -15.75 -1.77
CA LYS A 103 29.49 -16.96 -2.58
C LYS A 103 29.40 -16.69 -4.07
N ILE A 104 28.37 -15.96 -4.49
CA ILE A 104 28.16 -15.58 -5.89
C ILE A 104 29.27 -14.61 -6.33
N MET A 105 29.60 -13.62 -5.50
CA MET A 105 30.67 -12.66 -5.80
C MET A 105 32.05 -13.32 -5.87
N GLN A 106 32.36 -14.24 -4.95
CA GLN A 106 33.60 -15.02 -5.04
C GLN A 106 33.64 -15.85 -6.33
N LYS A 107 32.55 -16.53 -6.69
CA LYS A 107 32.47 -17.26 -7.97
C LYS A 107 32.56 -16.35 -9.20
N ALA A 108 32.01 -15.14 -9.13
CA ALA A 108 32.08 -14.15 -10.20
C ALA A 108 33.47 -13.51 -10.32
N ASN A 109 34.22 -13.42 -9.21
CA ASN A 109 35.56 -12.83 -9.15
C ASN A 109 36.71 -13.85 -9.32
N LEU A 110 36.40 -15.15 -9.40
CA LEU A 110 37.36 -16.21 -9.71
C LEU A 110 37.52 -16.33 -11.22
N GLN A 111 38.23 -15.37 -11.84
CA GLN A 111 39.13 -15.66 -12.97
C GLN A 111 40.01 -14.49 -13.46
N ASN A 112 39.81 -13.22 -13.08
CA ASN A 112 40.56 -12.12 -13.72
C ASN A 112 40.96 -10.94 -12.81
N ILE A 113 41.40 -11.18 -11.57
CA ILE A 113 42.12 -10.13 -10.80
C ILE A 113 43.36 -10.73 -10.15
N SER A 114 44.20 -11.37 -10.97
CA SER A 114 45.65 -11.29 -10.76
C SER A 114 46.11 -10.19 -11.72
N GLU A 115 46.75 -9.16 -11.19
CA GLU A 115 47.36 -8.06 -11.98
C GLU A 115 46.43 -6.93 -12.46
N SER A 116 45.92 -6.10 -11.54
CA SER A 116 45.90 -4.64 -11.77
C SER A 116 45.62 -3.89 -10.47
N HIS A 117 46.70 -3.59 -9.75
CA HIS A 117 46.76 -2.72 -8.58
C HIS A 117 46.44 -1.23 -8.89
N LEU A 118 45.63 -0.90 -9.90
CA LEU A 118 45.46 0.50 -10.36
C LEU A 118 44.02 0.92 -10.70
N ILE A 119 43.01 0.15 -10.29
CA ILE A 119 41.60 0.56 -10.35
C ILE A 119 41.00 0.44 -8.94
N GLU A 120 41.68 1.00 -7.94
CA GLU A 120 41.23 0.91 -6.52
C GLU A 120 40.73 2.25 -5.95
N GLU A 121 40.84 3.36 -6.69
CA GLU A 121 40.66 4.70 -6.07
C GLU A 121 39.37 5.45 -6.43
N THR A 122 38.52 4.99 -7.35
CA THR A 122 37.26 5.73 -7.68
C THR A 122 36.00 4.91 -7.76
N VAL A 123 36.09 3.57 -7.89
CA VAL A 123 34.95 2.67 -7.69
C VAL A 123 35.24 1.90 -6.42
N GLY A 124 35.09 2.60 -5.30
CA GLY A 124 35.40 2.09 -3.99
C GLY A 124 34.79 0.71 -3.78
N LYS A 125 35.48 -0.08 -2.95
CA LYS A 125 35.11 -1.40 -2.40
C LYS A 125 33.75 -1.35 -1.67
N PHE A 126 32.69 -0.96 -2.36
CA PHE A 126 31.33 -1.19 -1.95
C PHE A 126 31.15 -2.69 -2.07
N ASP A 127 31.22 -3.37 -0.92
CA ASP A 127 30.83 -4.76 -0.77
C ASP A 127 29.37 -4.84 -1.23
N SER A 128 29.20 -5.07 -2.54
CA SER A 128 27.89 -5.06 -3.20
C SER A 128 27.03 -6.18 -2.62
N ALA A 129 27.65 -7.25 -2.12
CA ALA A 129 26.97 -8.28 -1.35
C ALA A 129 26.42 -7.75 -0.02
N HIS A 130 27.16 -6.89 0.69
CA HIS A 130 26.68 -6.24 1.90
C HIS A 130 25.53 -5.25 1.61
N LEU A 131 25.61 -4.49 0.52
CA LEU A 131 24.52 -3.59 0.10
C LEU A 131 23.24 -4.37 -0.23
N ILE A 132 23.36 -5.45 -1.01
CA ILE A 132 22.22 -6.33 -1.34
C ILE A 132 21.64 -6.96 -0.06
N ALA A 133 22.49 -7.48 0.83
CA ALA A 133 22.04 -8.08 2.08
C ALA A 133 21.36 -7.07 3.01
N SER A 134 21.86 -5.83 3.07
CA SER A 134 21.26 -4.74 3.84
C SER A 134 19.88 -4.36 3.31
N THR A 135 19.74 -4.27 1.98
CA THR A 135 18.45 -4.03 1.32
C THR A 135 17.44 -5.12 1.67
N VAL A 136 17.79 -6.41 1.49
CA VAL A 136 16.89 -7.52 1.80
C VAL A 136 16.52 -7.55 3.29
N LYS A 137 17.47 -7.26 4.19
CA LYS A 137 17.22 -7.16 5.63
C LYS A 137 16.11 -6.13 5.92
N TRP A 138 16.16 -4.96 5.28
CA TRP A 138 15.14 -3.93 5.45
C TRP A 138 13.76 -4.38 4.93
N PHE A 139 13.70 -5.10 3.80
CA PHE A 139 12.44 -5.71 3.32
C PHE A 139 11.83 -6.70 4.30
N VAL A 140 12.64 -7.57 4.90
CA VAL A 140 12.14 -8.53 5.90
C VAL A 140 11.57 -7.80 7.12
N TYR A 141 12.22 -6.72 7.60
CA TYR A 141 11.67 -5.90 8.67
C TYR A 141 10.31 -5.30 8.29
N LEU A 142 10.21 -4.76 7.08
CA LEU A 142 8.97 -4.16 6.59
C LEU A 142 7.83 -5.19 6.60
N PHE A 143 8.07 -6.42 6.13
CA PHE A 143 7.09 -7.50 6.14
C PHE A 143 6.56 -7.81 7.54
N PHE A 144 7.44 -7.89 8.55
CA PHE A 144 7.03 -8.16 9.92
C PHE A 144 6.33 -6.97 10.58
N ILE A 145 6.73 -5.74 10.26
CA ILE A 145 6.02 -4.53 10.69
C ILE A 145 4.58 -4.55 10.15
N VAL A 146 4.42 -4.95 8.88
CA VAL A 146 3.09 -5.10 8.28
C VAL A 146 2.26 -6.14 9.00
N ALA A 147 2.83 -7.31 9.28
CA ALA A 147 2.15 -8.37 10.03
C ALA A 147 1.75 -7.92 11.45
N ALA A 148 2.64 -7.20 12.15
CA ALA A 148 2.37 -6.69 13.49
C ALA A 148 1.24 -5.64 13.49
N ILE A 149 1.23 -4.74 12.52
CA ILE A 149 0.13 -3.76 12.36
C ILE A 149 -1.19 -4.46 12.03
N ASN A 150 -1.16 -5.49 11.18
CA ASN A 150 -2.35 -6.26 10.88
C ASN A 150 -2.90 -6.99 12.13
N ALA A 151 -2.01 -7.51 12.98
CA ALA A 151 -2.38 -8.10 14.25
C ALA A 151 -3.01 -7.09 15.23
N LEU A 152 -2.67 -5.80 15.09
CA LEU A 152 -3.30 -4.70 15.83
C LEU A 152 -4.76 -4.46 15.40
N GLN A 153 -5.15 -4.94 14.21
CA GLN A 153 -6.51 -4.87 13.63
C GLN A 153 -7.08 -3.45 13.54
N LEU A 154 -6.22 -2.45 13.31
CA LEU A 154 -6.68 -1.09 13.05
C LEU A 154 -7.14 -1.03 11.59
N ALA A 155 -8.45 -1.05 11.34
CA ALA A 155 -9.03 -1.18 10.00
C ALA A 155 -8.45 -0.19 8.97
N GLN A 156 -8.31 1.09 9.34
CA GLN A 156 -7.68 2.12 8.49
C GLN A 156 -6.20 1.83 8.20
N LEU A 157 -5.45 1.35 9.20
CA LEU A 157 -4.02 1.13 9.05
C LEU A 157 -3.73 -0.17 8.27
N THR A 158 -4.53 -1.21 8.52
CA THR A 158 -4.48 -2.48 7.80
C THR A 158 -4.81 -2.32 6.32
N SER A 159 -5.80 -1.48 5.96
CA SER A 159 -6.14 -1.27 4.55
C SER A 159 -5.03 -0.55 3.79
N ALA A 160 -4.45 0.51 4.38
CA ALA A 160 -3.30 1.21 3.82
C ALA A 160 -2.11 0.27 3.62
N LEU A 161 -1.85 -0.61 4.59
CA LEU A 161 -0.78 -1.60 4.51
C LEU A 161 -1.04 -2.71 3.48
N THR A 162 -2.29 -3.10 3.28
CA THR A 162 -2.66 -4.09 2.26
C THR A 162 -2.33 -3.55 0.87
N SER A 163 -2.56 -2.25 0.63
CA SER A 163 -2.13 -1.59 -0.60
C SER A 163 -0.60 -1.55 -0.75
N LEU A 164 0.14 -1.32 0.34
CA LEU A 164 1.61 -1.41 0.31
C LEU A 164 2.10 -2.83 -0.01
N TRP A 165 1.41 -3.86 0.48
CA TRP A 165 1.74 -5.25 0.21
C TRP A 165 1.67 -5.61 -1.27
N LEU A 166 0.67 -5.09 -1.98
CA LEU A 166 0.52 -5.27 -3.44
C LEU A 166 1.70 -4.67 -4.22
N TRP A 167 2.47 -3.77 -3.62
CA TRP A 167 3.65 -3.17 -4.24
C TRP A 167 4.93 -4.00 -4.06
N ILE A 168 4.98 -4.91 -3.06
CA ILE A 168 6.14 -5.77 -2.79
C ILE A 168 6.56 -6.59 -4.04
N PRO A 169 5.65 -7.22 -4.80
CA PRO A 169 6.01 -7.95 -6.02
C PRO A 169 6.73 -7.08 -7.06
N ASN A 170 6.29 -5.82 -7.24
CA ASN A 170 6.91 -4.89 -8.19
C ASN A 170 8.34 -4.54 -7.77
N VAL A 171 8.56 -4.35 -6.48
CA VAL A 171 9.90 -4.04 -5.95
C VAL A 171 10.83 -5.25 -6.06
N LEU A 172 10.32 -6.46 -5.84
CA LEU A 172 11.07 -7.69 -6.07
C LEU A 172 11.48 -7.83 -7.54
N ALA A 173 10.57 -7.51 -8.47
CA ALA A 173 10.88 -7.49 -9.90
C ALA A 173 11.99 -6.47 -10.22
N PHE A 174 11.96 -5.28 -9.62
CA PHE A 174 13.02 -4.29 -9.76
C PHE A 174 14.40 -4.83 -9.32
N VAL A 175 14.49 -5.44 -8.14
CA VAL A 175 15.74 -6.04 -7.65
C VAL A 175 16.22 -7.16 -8.58
N LEU A 176 15.30 -8.00 -9.07
CA LEU A 176 15.64 -9.07 -10.01
C LEU A 176 16.20 -8.52 -11.32
N ILE A 177 15.59 -7.46 -11.86
CA ILE A 177 16.07 -6.76 -13.06
C ILE A 177 17.48 -6.18 -12.82
N VAL A 178 17.75 -5.58 -11.66
CA VAL A 178 19.09 -5.06 -11.32
C VAL A 178 20.14 -6.18 -11.29
N ILE A 179 19.81 -7.33 -10.68
CA ILE A 179 20.71 -8.49 -10.62
C ILE A 179 21.03 -9.01 -12.03
N ILE A 180 19.99 -9.23 -12.85
CA ILE A 180 20.15 -9.73 -14.22
C ILE A 180 20.87 -8.69 -15.08
N GLY A 181 20.50 -7.42 -14.98
CA GLY A 181 21.12 -6.31 -15.70
C GLY A 181 22.61 -6.15 -15.38
N SER A 182 23.01 -6.32 -14.12
CA SER A 182 24.42 -6.30 -13.72
C SER A 182 25.23 -7.43 -14.36
N VAL A 183 24.65 -8.64 -14.42
CA VAL A 183 25.29 -9.78 -15.11
C VAL A 183 25.46 -9.47 -16.59
N ILE A 184 24.42 -9.00 -17.26
CA ILE A 184 24.44 -8.65 -18.70
C ILE A 184 25.45 -7.53 -18.98
N ALA A 185 25.50 -6.49 -18.15
CA ALA A 185 26.44 -5.38 -18.31
C ALA A 185 27.90 -5.88 -18.32
N ASN A 186 28.24 -6.82 -17.43
CA ASN A 186 29.57 -7.42 -17.41
C ASN A 186 29.91 -8.20 -18.68
N TYR A 187 28.92 -8.89 -19.28
CA TYR A 187 29.11 -9.56 -20.57
C TYR A 187 29.34 -8.56 -21.71
N ILE A 188 28.56 -7.47 -21.75
CA ILE A 188 28.71 -6.43 -22.76
C ILE A 188 30.09 -5.76 -22.65
N ILE A 189 30.55 -5.43 -21.44
CA ILE A 189 31.88 -4.81 -21.23
C ILE A 189 32.99 -5.75 -21.70
N LYS A 190 32.90 -7.05 -21.38
CA LYS A 190 33.88 -8.04 -21.85
C LYS A 190 33.90 -8.18 -23.36
N TRP A 191 32.73 -8.16 -23.99
CA TRP A 191 32.60 -8.24 -25.45
C TRP A 191 33.22 -7.01 -26.12
N VAL A 192 32.80 -5.81 -25.72
CA VAL A 192 33.34 -4.54 -26.24
C VAL A 192 34.86 -4.42 -26.07
N ASN A 193 35.42 -4.85 -24.93
CA ASN A 193 36.86 -4.84 -24.72
C ASN A 193 37.61 -5.85 -25.62
N HIS A 194 36.96 -6.94 -26.04
CA HIS A 194 37.57 -7.93 -26.93
C HIS A 194 37.72 -7.38 -28.35
N GLU A 195 36.73 -6.62 -28.84
CA GLU A 195 36.83 -5.97 -30.16
C GLU A 195 37.71 -4.70 -30.16
N LEU A 196 37.82 -3.95 -29.06
CA LEU A 196 38.57 -2.69 -29.05
C LEU A 196 40.09 -2.82 -28.83
N VAL A 197 40.59 -4.00 -28.44
CA VAL A 197 42.03 -4.25 -28.20
C VAL A 197 42.80 -4.60 -29.48
N ILE A 198 42.11 -5.04 -30.54
CA ILE A 198 42.72 -5.45 -31.82
C ILE A 198 42.95 -4.30 -32.81
N HIS A 199 42.38 -3.11 -32.57
CA HIS A 199 42.67 -1.90 -33.36
C HIS A 199 43.37 -0.85 -32.49
N HIS A 200 44.68 -0.71 -32.70
CA HIS A 200 45.61 0.19 -32.02
C HIS A 200 45.21 1.68 -32.19
N TYR A 201 44.20 2.16 -31.47
CA TYR A 201 43.93 3.58 -31.34
C TYR A 201 44.65 4.13 -30.12
N GLY A 202 45.86 4.66 -30.35
CA GLY A 202 46.67 5.45 -29.42
C GLY A 202 46.06 6.80 -29.01
N GLY A 203 44.76 6.85 -28.74
CA GLY A 203 44.00 8.05 -28.35
C GLY A 203 43.29 7.93 -27.00
N MET A 204 43.62 6.89 -26.21
CA MET A 204 42.90 6.49 -24.99
C MET A 204 42.95 7.50 -23.83
N ARG A 205 43.67 8.63 -24.00
CA ARG A 205 43.84 9.68 -22.99
C ARG A 205 42.76 10.79 -23.05
N TYR A 206 41.94 10.85 -24.10
CA TYR A 206 40.93 11.93 -24.25
C TYR A 206 39.53 11.55 -23.75
N ILE A 207 39.16 10.26 -23.81
CA ILE A 207 37.82 9.79 -23.40
C ILE A 207 37.66 9.89 -21.87
N GLY A 208 38.73 9.62 -21.11
CA GLY A 208 38.72 9.76 -19.65
C GLY A 208 38.65 11.20 -19.15
N VAL A 209 39.10 12.18 -19.96
CA VAL A 209 39.04 13.61 -19.59
C VAL A 209 37.66 14.19 -19.91
N GLY A 210 37.04 13.78 -21.02
CA GLY A 210 35.68 14.22 -21.38
C GLY A 210 34.62 13.81 -20.35
N VAL A 211 34.69 12.58 -19.84
CA VAL A 211 33.74 12.09 -18.83
C VAL A 211 33.93 12.77 -17.47
N LYS A 212 35.19 13.06 -17.07
CA LYS A 212 35.47 13.80 -15.83
C LYS A 212 34.95 15.25 -15.87
N ALA A 213 34.93 15.89 -17.05
CA ALA A 213 34.42 17.25 -17.20
C ALA A 213 32.88 17.37 -17.11
N VAL A 214 32.15 16.26 -17.20
CA VAL A 214 30.68 16.25 -17.09
C VAL A 214 30.21 15.88 -15.69
N ILE A 215 31.03 15.16 -14.91
CA ILE A 215 30.71 14.72 -13.55
C ILE A 215 31.13 15.75 -12.49
N TYR A 216 32.10 16.60 -12.80
CA TYR A 216 32.58 17.69 -11.94
C TYR A 216 31.98 19.03 -12.37
#